data_AF-A0A3Q9ISI0-F1
#
_entry.id   AF-A0A3Q9ISI0-F1
#
_cell.length_a   1.000
_cell.length_b   1.000
_cell.length_c   1.000
_cell.angle_alpha   90.00
_cell.angle_beta   90.00
_cell.angle_gamma   90.00
#
_symmetry.space_group_name_H-M   'P 1'
#
loop_
_entity.id
_entity.type
_entity.pdbx_description
1 polymer ?
#
loop_
_entity_poly.entity_id
_entity_poly.type
_entity_poly.pdbx_seq_one_letter_code
_entity_poly.pdbx_strand_id
1 'polypeptide(L)'
;MILPAIEDKIVRRPGLNVPKTHYIPNDKKSAFWDDFYTSVAKTISFKAPVPNFEKLINPYFGRFGMRWHPVIGSPHYFHIGIDINSPETTPFNPIEKGLLDYSGYANINGNYIVIRHPHIITEDGFVLHSLYMHCKTVNVEFSCFQKFLRRFICTDIPLSNLAIGQHEIIGLIGSSGHKFKYTPHLHLQLEFIAMKKNIRVAVDPIRMYGHESSDNLSASLNNMDDFKLFYKENFHELSEWRKFFETYITE
;
A
#
# COMPACT_ATOMS: atom_id res chain seq x y z
N MET A 1 -14.43 -9.57 13.53
CA MET A 1 -15.43 -8.71 12.89
C MET A 1 -15.69 -9.27 11.51
N ILE A 2 -16.96 -9.38 11.13
CA ILE A 2 -17.37 -9.79 9.79
C ILE A 2 -17.87 -8.54 9.08
N LEU A 3 -17.23 -8.19 7.97
CA LEU A 3 -17.57 -7.07 7.09
C LEU A 3 -18.48 -7.56 5.94
N PRO A 4 -19.29 -6.69 5.33
CA PRO A 4 -20.14 -7.07 4.20
C PRO A 4 -19.34 -7.71 3.05
N ALA A 5 -19.97 -8.63 2.30
CA ALA A 5 -19.36 -9.24 1.11
C ALA A 5 -18.97 -8.18 0.05
N ILE A 6 -17.81 -8.37 -0.61
CA ILE A 6 -17.22 -7.40 -1.53
C ILE A 6 -17.03 -7.90 -2.97
N GLU A 7 -17.11 -9.21 -3.22
CA GLU A 7 -16.73 -9.84 -4.49
C GLU A 7 -17.48 -9.32 -5.72
N ASP A 8 -18.76 -8.96 -5.59
CA ASP A 8 -19.56 -8.38 -6.68
C ASP A 8 -19.49 -6.84 -6.73
N LYS A 9 -18.69 -6.22 -5.86
CA LYS A 9 -18.52 -4.77 -5.71
C LYS A 9 -17.14 -4.27 -6.15
N ILE A 10 -16.32 -5.14 -6.73
CA ILE A 10 -14.97 -4.83 -7.20
C ILE A 10 -14.89 -4.75 -8.72
N VAL A 11 -13.86 -4.07 -9.22
CA VAL A 11 -13.48 -4.03 -10.63
C VAL A 11 -12.00 -4.31 -10.76
N ARG A 12 -11.57 -4.83 -11.92
CA ARG A 12 -10.15 -5.06 -12.19
C ARG A 12 -9.38 -3.75 -12.08
N ARG A 13 -8.23 -3.79 -11.40
CA ARG A 13 -7.34 -2.63 -11.30
C ARG A 13 -6.97 -2.13 -12.72
N PRO A 14 -7.19 -0.84 -13.02
CA PRO A 14 -6.82 -0.27 -14.31
C PRO A 14 -5.29 -0.13 -14.41
N GLY A 15 -4.79 -0.12 -15.64
CA GLY A 15 -3.37 0.03 -15.94
C GLY A 15 -2.80 -1.09 -16.81
N LEU A 16 -1.65 -0.79 -17.42
CA LEU A 16 -0.92 -1.72 -18.27
C LEU A 16 -0.15 -2.74 -17.41
N ASN A 17 -0.08 -4.00 -17.87
CA ASN A 17 0.67 -5.09 -17.22
C ASN A 17 0.27 -5.40 -15.76
N VAL A 18 -0.95 -5.05 -15.36
CA VAL A 18 -1.48 -5.39 -14.03
C VAL A 18 -1.91 -6.86 -13.99
N PRO A 19 -1.47 -7.65 -12.99
CA PRO A 19 -1.92 -9.02 -12.81
C PRO A 19 -3.45 -9.12 -12.79
N LYS A 20 -4.01 -10.15 -13.47
CA LYS A 20 -5.47 -10.38 -13.55
C LYS A 20 -6.14 -10.66 -12.20
N THR A 21 -5.34 -10.84 -11.17
CA THR A 21 -5.74 -11.13 -9.78
C THR A 21 -5.91 -9.89 -8.93
N HIS A 22 -5.53 -8.70 -9.42
CA HIS A 22 -5.65 -7.44 -8.69
C HIS A 22 -6.92 -6.66 -9.07
N TYR A 23 -7.67 -6.31 -8.04
CA TYR A 23 -8.94 -5.61 -8.10
C TYR A 23 -8.89 -4.40 -7.16
N ILE A 24 -9.83 -3.49 -7.38
CA ILE A 24 -10.07 -2.30 -6.57
C ILE A 24 -11.59 -2.14 -6.37
N PRO A 25 -12.02 -1.33 -5.38
CA PRO A 25 -13.39 -0.85 -5.29
C PRO A 25 -13.95 -0.36 -6.63
N ASN A 26 -15.18 -0.76 -6.96
CA ASN A 26 -15.87 -0.26 -8.15
C ASN A 26 -16.59 1.05 -7.82
N ASP A 27 -16.20 2.14 -8.47
CA ASP A 27 -16.80 3.46 -8.28
C ASP A 27 -18.30 3.50 -8.59
N LYS A 28 -18.79 2.63 -9.49
CA LYS A 28 -20.24 2.47 -9.76
C LYS A 28 -21.02 1.91 -8.56
N LYS A 29 -20.32 1.47 -7.52
CA LYS A 29 -20.84 0.96 -6.25
C LYS A 29 -20.39 1.85 -5.07
N SER A 30 -20.14 3.15 -5.32
CA SER A 30 -19.65 4.10 -4.33
C SER A 30 -20.42 4.07 -3.01
N ALA A 31 -21.76 4.12 -3.04
CA ALA A 31 -22.58 4.09 -1.83
C ALA A 31 -22.27 2.88 -0.91
N PHE A 32 -22.07 1.69 -1.50
CA PHE A 32 -21.66 0.51 -0.73
C PHE A 32 -20.27 0.69 -0.11
N TRP A 33 -19.31 1.19 -0.88
CA TRP A 33 -17.95 1.39 -0.38
C TRP A 33 -17.88 2.49 0.68
N ASP A 34 -18.67 3.56 0.54
CA ASP A 34 -18.78 4.63 1.52
C ASP A 34 -19.30 4.11 2.87
N ASP A 35 -20.36 3.30 2.83
CA ASP A 35 -20.89 2.61 4.02
C ASP A 35 -19.88 1.61 4.59
N PHE A 36 -19.19 0.86 3.72
CA PHE A 36 -18.16 -0.10 4.11
C PHE A 36 -17.02 0.58 4.88
N TYR A 37 -16.43 1.64 4.33
CA TYR A 37 -15.35 2.39 4.98
C TYR A 37 -15.83 3.04 6.28
N THR A 38 -17.04 3.61 6.29
CA THR A 38 -17.66 4.17 7.50
C THR A 38 -17.82 3.11 8.59
N SER A 39 -18.27 1.91 8.24
CA SER A 39 -18.42 0.79 9.17
C SER A 39 -17.07 0.32 9.71
N VAL A 40 -16.04 0.26 8.85
CA VAL A 40 -14.68 -0.11 9.25
C VAL A 40 -14.14 0.92 10.25
N ALA A 41 -14.14 2.20 9.91
CA ALA A 41 -13.59 3.26 10.74
C ALA A 41 -14.30 3.40 12.10
N LYS A 42 -15.61 3.11 12.16
CA LYS A 42 -16.37 3.09 13.42
C LYS A 42 -16.05 1.91 14.32
N THR A 43 -15.69 0.77 13.75
CA THR A 43 -15.56 -0.49 14.49
C THR A 43 -14.11 -0.85 14.82
N ILE A 44 -13.18 -0.44 13.95
CA ILE A 44 -11.77 -0.79 14.03
C ILE A 44 -10.98 0.48 14.31
N SER A 45 -10.30 0.51 15.44
CA SER A 45 -9.41 1.61 15.81
C SER A 45 -8.02 1.36 15.22
N PHE A 46 -7.86 1.63 13.92
CA PHE A 46 -6.54 1.55 13.30
C PHE A 46 -5.57 2.56 13.93
N LYS A 47 -4.34 2.10 14.14
CA LYS A 47 -3.24 2.94 14.60
C LYS A 47 -2.53 3.54 13.40
N ALA A 48 -2.23 4.82 13.47
CA ALA A 48 -1.39 5.46 12.46
C ALA A 48 0.02 4.82 12.47
N PRO A 49 0.60 4.46 11.31
CA PRO A 49 1.92 3.85 11.24
C PRO A 49 3.00 4.79 11.78
N VAL A 50 2.81 6.09 11.55
CA VAL A 50 3.61 7.20 12.11
C VAL A 50 2.65 8.34 12.54
N PRO A 51 3.03 9.20 13.49
CA PRO A 51 2.20 10.34 13.88
C PRO A 51 1.93 11.31 12.71
N ASN A 52 0.69 11.78 12.59
CA ASN A 52 0.25 12.72 11.54
C ASN A 52 0.54 12.23 10.10
N PHE A 53 0.50 10.91 9.86
CA PHE A 53 0.86 10.32 8.56
C PHE A 53 0.07 10.93 7.39
N GLU A 54 -1.17 11.34 7.61
CA GLU A 54 -2.04 11.94 6.60
C GLU A 54 -1.47 13.22 5.99
N LYS A 55 -0.71 14.00 6.76
CA LYS A 55 -0.03 15.22 6.29
C LYS A 55 1.29 14.93 5.58
N LEU A 56 1.82 13.72 5.77
CA LEU A 56 3.09 13.28 5.21
C LEU A 56 2.90 12.55 3.87
N ILE A 57 1.66 12.31 3.44
CA ILE A 57 1.39 11.65 2.16
C ILE A 57 1.81 12.56 1.02
N ASN A 58 2.60 12.01 0.10
CA ASN A 58 2.97 12.72 -1.12
C ASN A 58 1.72 13.04 -1.97
N PRO A 59 1.34 14.32 -2.14
CA PRO A 59 0.11 14.68 -2.84
C PRO A 59 0.20 14.51 -4.36
N TYR A 60 1.42 14.45 -4.91
CA TYR A 60 1.67 14.40 -6.35
C TYR A 60 1.50 13.00 -6.93
N PHE A 61 2.08 12.00 -6.25
CA PHE A 61 2.15 10.62 -6.76
C PHE A 61 1.85 9.56 -5.70
N GLY A 62 1.68 9.95 -4.43
CA GLY A 62 1.65 9.03 -3.31
C GLY A 62 0.27 8.69 -2.79
N ARG A 63 -0.82 9.15 -3.39
CA ARG A 63 -2.19 8.80 -2.97
C ARG A 63 -2.67 7.53 -3.68
N PHE A 64 -3.63 6.84 -3.07
CA PHE A 64 -4.32 5.74 -3.72
C PHE A 64 -5.13 6.29 -4.91
N GLY A 65 -5.05 5.64 -6.08
CA GLY A 65 -5.75 6.08 -7.27
C GLY A 65 -4.85 6.33 -8.49
N MET A 66 -5.42 6.96 -9.51
CA MET A 66 -4.71 7.27 -10.75
C MET A 66 -3.60 8.31 -10.52
N ARG A 67 -2.49 8.15 -11.22
CA ARG A 67 -1.36 9.09 -11.22
C ARG A 67 -0.53 8.96 -12.49
N TRP A 68 0.30 9.97 -12.73
CA TRP A 68 1.48 9.82 -13.57
C TRP A 68 2.50 8.90 -12.87
N HIS A 69 3.09 7.96 -13.59
CA HIS A 69 4.12 7.09 -13.02
C HIS A 69 5.46 7.86 -12.95
N PRO A 70 5.97 8.21 -11.75
CA PRO A 70 7.12 9.12 -11.64
C PRO A 70 8.42 8.52 -12.20
N VAL A 71 8.56 7.19 -12.13
CA VAL A 71 9.75 6.45 -12.59
C VAL A 71 9.71 6.11 -14.08
N ILE A 72 8.57 5.61 -14.57
CA ILE A 72 8.43 5.15 -15.96
C ILE A 72 8.11 6.33 -16.89
N GLY A 73 7.58 7.44 -16.36
CA GLY A 73 7.21 8.60 -17.17
C GLY A 73 5.97 8.31 -18.03
N SER A 74 4.96 7.65 -17.46
CA SER A 74 3.76 7.27 -18.20
C SER A 74 2.46 7.61 -17.47
N PRO A 75 1.41 8.01 -18.22
CA PRO A 75 0.08 8.24 -17.66
C PRO A 75 -0.63 6.91 -17.40
N HIS A 76 -1.86 6.98 -16.88
CA HIS A 76 -2.76 5.83 -16.69
C HIS A 76 -2.26 4.75 -15.71
N TYR A 77 -1.42 5.13 -14.74
CA TYR A 77 -0.99 4.21 -13.70
C TYR A 77 -1.86 4.34 -12.45
N PHE A 78 -2.37 3.22 -11.94
CA PHE A 78 -3.14 3.20 -10.69
C PHE A 78 -2.25 2.81 -9.51
N HIS A 79 -2.08 3.68 -8.52
CA HIS A 79 -1.36 3.42 -7.28
C HIS A 79 -2.27 2.75 -6.24
N ILE A 80 -1.85 1.62 -5.67
CA ILE A 80 -2.70 0.78 -4.79
C ILE A 80 -2.37 0.90 -3.30
N GLY A 81 -1.71 1.97 -2.92
CA GLY A 81 -1.39 2.27 -1.53
C GLY A 81 -1.22 3.77 -1.33
N ILE A 82 -0.64 4.13 -0.21
CA ILE A 82 -0.20 5.49 0.08
C ILE A 82 1.30 5.55 0.34
N ASP A 83 1.96 6.59 -0.14
CA ASP A 83 3.37 6.86 0.10
C ASP A 83 3.50 7.96 1.16
N ILE A 84 3.95 7.58 2.36
CA ILE A 84 4.11 8.45 3.51
C ILE A 84 5.58 8.90 3.57
N ASN A 85 5.85 10.15 3.22
CA ASN A 85 7.20 10.71 3.20
C ASN A 85 7.72 10.91 4.63
N SER A 86 8.87 10.33 4.94
CA SER A 86 9.47 10.43 6.27
C SER A 86 10.95 10.05 6.21
N PRO A 87 11.81 10.58 7.10
CA PRO A 87 13.22 10.20 7.15
C PRO A 87 13.44 8.68 7.26
N GLU A 88 14.55 8.17 6.70
CA GLU A 88 14.91 6.73 6.64
C GLU A 88 15.16 6.06 8.02
N THR A 89 14.92 6.76 9.12
CA THR A 89 15.13 6.25 10.48
C THR A 89 13.89 6.38 11.33
N THR A 90 12.77 6.80 10.75
CA THR A 90 11.51 6.87 11.48
C THR A 90 11.00 5.46 11.74
N PRO A 91 10.82 5.06 13.01
CA PRO A 91 10.17 3.81 13.34
C PRO A 91 8.68 3.88 13.01
N PHE A 92 8.11 2.75 12.59
CA PHE A 92 6.68 2.67 12.32
C PHE A 92 6.04 1.45 12.98
N ASN A 93 4.75 1.61 13.30
CA ASN A 93 3.90 0.57 13.86
C ASN A 93 3.03 -0.08 12.77
N PRO A 94 2.54 -1.32 13.00
CA PRO A 94 1.48 -1.88 12.18
C PRO A 94 0.17 -1.12 12.42
N ILE A 95 -0.71 -1.10 11.42
CA ILE A 95 -2.00 -0.44 11.51
C ILE A 95 -2.95 -1.12 12.52
N GLU A 96 -2.78 -2.42 12.70
CA GLU A 96 -3.60 -3.27 13.58
C GLU A 96 -2.78 -4.49 13.99
N LYS A 97 -3.13 -5.12 15.11
CA LYS A 97 -2.54 -6.41 15.50
C LYS A 97 -2.80 -7.46 14.44
N GLY A 98 -1.95 -8.45 14.34
CA GLY A 98 -2.13 -9.49 13.33
C GLY A 98 -1.12 -10.60 13.46
N LEU A 99 -0.98 -11.34 12.38
CA LEU A 99 0.00 -12.40 12.23
C LEU A 99 0.96 -12.00 11.12
N LEU A 100 2.27 -12.12 11.36
CA LEU A 100 3.26 -11.95 10.30
C LEU A 100 2.97 -12.97 9.19
N ASP A 101 2.67 -12.49 7.99
CA ASP A 101 2.39 -13.33 6.82
C ASP A 101 3.60 -13.43 5.90
N TYR A 102 4.39 -12.35 5.77
CA TYR A 102 5.64 -12.35 5.03
C TYR A 102 6.59 -11.27 5.54
N SER A 103 7.90 -11.53 5.51
CA SER A 103 8.91 -10.48 5.48
C SER A 103 10.14 -10.91 4.69
N GLY A 104 10.71 -9.97 3.93
CA GLY A 104 11.81 -10.24 3.03
C GLY A 104 12.09 -9.08 2.08
N TYR A 105 12.85 -9.37 1.01
CA TYR A 105 13.25 -8.38 0.01
C TYR A 105 12.68 -8.72 -1.37
N ALA A 106 12.20 -7.71 -2.09
CA ALA A 106 11.89 -7.80 -3.52
C ALA A 106 12.43 -6.58 -4.27
N ASN A 107 12.76 -6.75 -5.56
CA ASN A 107 13.42 -5.71 -6.35
C ASN A 107 12.64 -4.39 -6.45
N ILE A 108 11.31 -4.44 -6.42
CA ILE A 108 10.46 -3.24 -6.47
C ILE A 108 10.13 -2.80 -5.05
N ASN A 109 9.53 -3.69 -4.25
CA ASN A 109 9.05 -3.39 -2.89
C ASN A 109 10.17 -3.09 -1.87
N GLY A 110 11.42 -3.43 -2.18
CA GLY A 110 12.52 -3.35 -1.21
C GLY A 110 12.38 -4.36 -0.09
N ASN A 111 12.89 -4.02 1.10
CA ASN A 111 12.54 -4.75 2.31
C ASN A 111 11.09 -4.43 2.64
N TYR A 112 10.27 -5.47 2.80
CA TYR A 112 8.85 -5.29 3.04
C TYR A 112 8.29 -6.35 3.99
N ILE A 113 7.18 -5.98 4.62
CA ILE A 113 6.45 -6.77 5.62
C ILE A 113 5.01 -6.90 5.14
N VAL A 114 4.42 -8.08 5.32
CA VAL A 114 3.00 -8.35 5.13
C VAL A 114 2.44 -8.89 6.43
N ILE A 115 1.38 -8.27 6.94
CA ILE A 115 0.69 -8.70 8.15
C ILE A 115 -0.73 -9.08 7.77
N ARG A 116 -1.16 -10.29 8.15
CA ARG A 116 -2.52 -10.79 8.00
C ARG A 116 -3.34 -10.45 9.24
N HIS A 117 -4.54 -9.93 9.06
CA HIS A 117 -5.47 -9.59 10.14
C HIS A 117 -6.67 -10.53 10.12
N PRO A 118 -6.54 -11.78 10.62
CA PRO A 118 -7.57 -12.82 10.47
C PRO A 118 -8.90 -12.48 11.16
N HIS A 119 -8.90 -11.52 12.07
CA HIS A 119 -10.10 -11.04 12.76
C HIS A 119 -10.86 -9.96 11.98
N ILE A 120 -10.33 -9.50 10.84
CA ILE A 120 -10.96 -8.56 9.92
C ILE A 120 -11.20 -9.30 8.60
N ILE A 121 -12.40 -9.85 8.48
CA ILE A 121 -12.80 -10.74 7.39
C ILE A 121 -14.13 -10.27 6.79
N THR A 122 -14.33 -10.43 5.49
CA THR A 122 -15.63 -10.20 4.85
C THR A 122 -16.48 -11.46 4.84
N GLU A 123 -17.81 -11.34 4.69
CA GLU A 123 -18.75 -12.46 4.63
C GLU A 123 -18.40 -13.50 3.55
N ASP A 124 -17.84 -13.04 2.43
CA ASP A 124 -17.37 -13.85 1.29
C ASP A 124 -15.92 -14.34 1.43
N GLY A 125 -15.31 -14.14 2.61
CA GLY A 125 -14.08 -14.81 3.04
C GLY A 125 -12.77 -14.10 2.68
N PHE A 126 -12.80 -12.81 2.35
CA PHE A 126 -11.57 -12.04 2.15
C PHE A 126 -11.03 -11.58 3.50
N VAL A 127 -9.72 -11.75 3.70
CA VAL A 127 -9.05 -11.34 4.94
C VAL A 127 -8.19 -10.11 4.67
N LEU A 128 -8.26 -9.11 5.54
CA LEU A 128 -7.43 -7.92 5.44
C LEU A 128 -5.95 -8.26 5.65
N HIS A 129 -5.10 -7.73 4.79
CA HIS A 129 -3.65 -7.73 4.89
C HIS A 129 -3.14 -6.29 4.78
N SER A 130 -2.13 -5.96 5.58
CA SER A 130 -1.38 -4.72 5.45
C SER A 130 0.04 -5.00 4.96
N LEU A 131 0.47 -4.23 3.97
CA LEU A 131 1.78 -4.32 3.34
C LEU A 131 2.55 -3.03 3.61
N TYR A 132 3.80 -3.17 4.04
CA TYR A 132 4.70 -2.08 4.39
C TYR A 132 5.97 -2.24 3.56
N MET A 133 6.23 -1.34 2.62
CA MET A 133 7.32 -1.47 1.66
C MET A 133 8.34 -0.33 1.76
N HIS A 134 9.46 -0.50 1.06
CA HIS A 134 10.61 0.40 1.02
C HIS A 134 11.34 0.57 2.34
N CYS A 135 11.14 -0.34 3.29
CA CYS A 135 11.72 -0.27 4.63
C CYS A 135 13.26 -0.28 4.58
N LYS A 136 13.92 0.48 5.44
CA LYS A 136 15.37 0.38 5.60
C LYS A 136 15.73 -0.91 6.33
N THR A 137 15.06 -1.16 7.45
CA THR A 137 15.17 -2.38 8.24
C THR A 137 13.79 -2.94 8.55
N VAL A 138 13.73 -4.24 8.73
CA VAL A 138 12.55 -4.97 9.18
C VAL A 138 12.93 -5.66 10.49
N ASN A 139 12.15 -5.41 11.53
CA ASN A 139 12.41 -5.96 12.87
C ASN A 139 11.65 -7.27 13.13
N VAL A 140 10.77 -7.66 12.21
CA VAL A 140 9.95 -8.86 12.30
C VAL A 140 10.30 -9.83 11.16
N GLU A 141 10.89 -10.97 11.52
CA GLU A 141 11.26 -11.98 10.54
C GLU A 141 10.92 -13.41 10.96
N PHE A 142 10.64 -14.24 9.96
CA PHE A 142 10.55 -15.67 10.19
C PHE A 142 11.94 -16.23 10.49
N SER A 143 12.04 -16.99 11.56
CA SER A 143 13.22 -17.79 11.85
C SER A 143 13.48 -18.80 10.73
N CYS A 144 14.73 -19.26 10.58
CA CYS A 144 15.07 -20.30 9.60
C CYS A 144 14.19 -21.55 9.74
N PHE A 145 13.84 -21.91 10.97
CA PHE A 145 12.94 -23.02 11.26
C PHE A 145 11.51 -22.75 10.77
N GLN A 146 10.97 -21.56 10.99
CA GLN A 146 9.64 -21.18 10.48
C GLN A 146 9.60 -21.14 8.95
N LYS A 147 10.66 -20.61 8.31
CA LYS A 147 10.82 -20.63 6.84
C LYS A 147 10.88 -22.07 6.31
N PHE A 148 11.59 -22.95 7.01
CA PHE A 148 11.65 -24.39 6.71
C PHE A 148 10.27 -25.03 6.84
N LEU A 149 9.58 -24.89 7.98
CA LEU A 149 8.27 -25.50 8.20
C LEU A 149 7.23 -25.08 7.16
N ARG A 150 7.19 -23.80 6.75
CA ARG A 150 6.28 -23.32 5.69
C ARG A 150 6.49 -24.03 4.34
N ARG A 151 7.67 -24.60 4.10
CA ARG A 151 7.97 -25.35 2.86
C ARG A 151 7.38 -26.77 2.86
N PHE A 152 7.08 -27.32 4.04
CA PHE A 152 6.58 -28.69 4.21
C PHE A 152 5.13 -28.75 4.70
N ILE A 153 4.64 -27.72 5.39
CA ILE A 153 3.30 -27.69 5.97
C ILE A 153 2.48 -26.62 5.24
N CYS A 154 1.61 -27.06 4.33
CA CYS A 154 0.68 -26.21 3.56
C CYS A 154 -0.58 -25.81 4.34
N THR A 155 -0.52 -25.70 5.68
CA THR A 155 -1.70 -25.39 6.51
C THR A 155 -1.33 -24.49 7.68
N ASP A 156 -2.32 -23.72 8.12
CA ASP A 156 -2.31 -22.79 9.26
C ASP A 156 -1.67 -23.42 10.52
N ILE A 157 -0.34 -23.41 10.62
CA ILE A 157 0.34 -23.69 11.89
C ILE A 157 -0.14 -22.59 12.84
N PRO A 158 -0.62 -22.93 14.05
CA PRO A 158 -1.01 -21.94 15.05
C PRO A 158 0.27 -21.27 15.55
N LEU A 159 0.70 -20.25 14.82
CA LEU A 159 1.94 -19.54 15.05
C LEU A 159 1.65 -18.40 16.02
N SER A 160 1.37 -18.74 17.29
CA SER A 160 1.33 -17.77 18.39
C SER A 160 2.59 -16.90 18.44
N ASN A 161 3.71 -17.43 17.94
CA ASN A 161 5.01 -16.75 17.87
C ASN A 161 5.17 -15.84 16.63
N LEU A 162 4.11 -15.61 15.86
CA LEU A 162 4.04 -14.63 14.77
C LEU A 162 3.00 -13.54 15.03
N ALA A 163 2.39 -13.54 16.23
CA ALA A 163 1.53 -12.46 16.64
C ALA A 163 2.35 -11.17 16.70
N ILE A 164 1.87 -10.15 15.99
CA ILE A 164 2.39 -8.79 16.03
C ILE A 164 1.35 -7.95 16.75
N GLY A 165 1.75 -7.32 17.86
CA GLY A 165 0.93 -6.34 18.56
C GLY A 165 0.84 -5.01 17.80
N GLN A 166 -0.29 -4.33 17.92
CA GLN A 166 -0.52 -3.01 17.31
C GLN A 166 0.49 -1.94 17.76
N HIS A 167 1.16 -2.14 18.90
CA HIS A 167 2.11 -1.18 19.48
C HIS A 167 3.58 -1.53 19.21
N GLU A 168 3.85 -2.63 18.52
CA GLU A 168 5.21 -3.07 18.23
C GLU A 168 5.82 -2.27 17.08
N ILE A 169 7.10 -1.93 17.21
CA ILE A 169 7.86 -1.30 16.12
C ILE A 169 8.33 -2.42 15.19
N ILE A 170 7.76 -2.46 13.98
CA ILE A 170 7.98 -3.55 13.03
C ILE A 170 9.10 -3.26 12.03
N GLY A 171 9.55 -2.01 11.93
CA GLY A 171 10.67 -1.64 11.08
C GLY A 171 10.98 -0.15 11.12
N LEU A 172 11.91 0.24 10.25
CA LEU A 172 12.28 1.63 9.99
C LEU A 172 11.95 1.98 8.54
N ILE A 173 11.38 3.17 8.33
CA ILE A 173 11.13 3.72 6.99
C ILE A 173 12.44 3.80 6.21
N GLY A 174 12.41 3.68 4.88
CA GLY A 174 13.62 3.73 4.07
C GLY A 174 13.37 4.15 2.63
N SER A 175 14.33 3.80 1.79
CA SER A 175 14.29 3.98 0.34
C SER A 175 14.66 2.70 -0.40
N SER A 176 14.51 1.54 0.26
CA SER A 176 14.96 0.26 -0.28
C SER A 176 14.06 -0.22 -1.42
N GLY A 177 14.61 -1.09 -2.26
CA GLY A 177 13.93 -1.58 -3.46
C GLY A 177 14.56 -1.01 -4.69
N HIS A 178 13.73 -0.72 -5.68
CA HIS A 178 14.02 -0.19 -7.02
C HIS A 178 15.43 0.41 -7.18
N LYS A 179 16.08 0.13 -8.32
CA LYS A 179 17.50 0.49 -8.61
C LYS A 179 17.87 1.96 -8.35
N PHE A 180 16.89 2.86 -8.27
CA PHE A 180 17.08 4.26 -7.96
C PHE A 180 16.62 4.54 -6.52
N LYS A 181 17.51 5.06 -5.68
CA LYS A 181 17.15 5.55 -4.34
C LYS A 181 16.12 6.68 -4.47
N TYR A 182 14.89 6.44 -3.99
CA TYR A 182 13.84 7.45 -3.91
C TYR A 182 14.04 8.38 -2.71
N THR A 183 13.25 9.46 -2.69
CA THR A 183 12.91 10.12 -1.43
C THR A 183 12.46 9.06 -0.42
N PRO A 184 13.02 9.04 0.80
CA PRO A 184 12.60 8.13 1.85
C PRO A 184 11.09 8.20 2.13
N HIS A 185 10.42 7.06 2.02
CA HIS A 185 8.99 6.96 2.27
C HIS A 185 8.59 5.54 2.69
N LEU A 186 7.44 5.45 3.36
CA LEU A 186 6.77 4.19 3.65
C LEU A 186 5.61 4.05 2.66
N HIS A 187 5.67 3.02 1.82
CA HIS A 187 4.52 2.64 1.02
C HIS A 187 3.64 1.68 1.84
N LEU A 188 2.46 2.17 2.23
CA LEU A 188 1.44 1.42 2.96
C LEU A 188 0.31 1.02 2.00
N GLN A 189 0.10 -0.29 1.86
CA GLN A 189 -0.95 -0.85 1.01
C GLN A 189 -1.83 -1.79 1.82
N LEU A 190 -3.15 -1.64 1.66
CA LEU A 190 -4.14 -2.49 2.32
C LEU A 190 -4.87 -3.34 1.28
N GLU A 191 -4.90 -4.66 1.50
CA GLU A 191 -5.55 -5.60 0.61
C GLU A 191 -6.50 -6.53 1.35
N PHE A 192 -7.70 -6.72 0.81
CA PHE A 192 -8.53 -7.87 1.12
C PHE A 192 -8.16 -9.02 0.20
N ILE A 193 -7.71 -10.14 0.77
CA ILE A 193 -7.19 -11.29 0.02
C ILE A 193 -8.08 -12.51 0.24
N ALA A 194 -8.59 -13.09 -0.84
CA ALA A 194 -9.22 -14.40 -0.86
C ALA A 194 -8.25 -15.43 -1.44
N MET A 195 -7.46 -16.07 -0.57
CA MET A 195 -6.37 -16.98 -0.98
C MET A 195 -6.84 -18.12 -1.89
N LYS A 196 -7.99 -18.74 -1.59
CA LYS A 196 -8.56 -19.85 -2.39
C LYS A 196 -8.95 -19.43 -3.81
N LYS A 197 -9.36 -18.17 -3.98
CA LYS A 197 -9.79 -17.60 -5.27
C LYS A 197 -8.66 -16.90 -6.02
N ASN A 198 -7.52 -16.69 -5.36
CA ASN A 198 -6.40 -15.89 -5.84
C ASN A 198 -6.83 -14.47 -6.26
N ILE A 199 -7.71 -13.85 -5.47
CA ILE A 199 -8.20 -12.48 -5.68
C ILE A 199 -7.63 -11.58 -4.58
N ARG A 200 -7.13 -10.41 -4.98
CA ARG A 200 -6.62 -9.36 -4.11
C ARG A 200 -7.34 -8.07 -4.44
N VAL A 201 -7.98 -7.47 -3.45
CA VAL A 201 -8.71 -6.22 -3.57
C VAL A 201 -7.97 -5.16 -2.79
N ALA A 202 -7.26 -4.28 -3.48
CA ALA A 202 -6.59 -3.15 -2.85
C ALA A 202 -7.62 -2.07 -2.53
N VAL A 203 -7.63 -1.61 -1.28
CA VAL A 203 -8.55 -0.58 -0.78
C VAL A 203 -7.77 0.65 -0.35
N ASP A 204 -8.44 1.79 -0.35
CA ASP A 204 -7.80 3.06 0.01
C ASP A 204 -7.48 3.10 1.51
N PRO A 205 -6.19 3.16 1.91
CA PRO A 205 -5.81 3.25 3.31
C PRO A 205 -6.43 4.46 4.02
N ILE A 206 -6.54 5.62 3.36
CA ILE A 206 -7.06 6.85 3.97
C ILE A 206 -8.53 6.69 4.37
N ARG A 207 -9.32 6.08 3.48
CA ARG A 207 -10.73 5.79 3.76
C ARG A 207 -10.90 4.75 4.85
N MET A 208 -9.99 3.78 4.95
CA MET A 208 -9.99 2.79 6.05
C MET A 208 -9.77 3.44 7.42
N TYR A 209 -9.00 4.54 7.48
CA TYR A 209 -8.87 5.37 8.68
C TYR A 209 -10.08 6.30 8.95
N GLY A 210 -11.08 6.32 8.06
CA GLY A 210 -12.25 7.19 8.19
C GLY A 210 -12.01 8.63 7.72
N HIS A 211 -10.94 8.87 6.95
CA HIS A 211 -10.65 10.16 6.35
C HIS A 211 -11.18 10.25 4.92
N GLU A 212 -11.38 11.47 4.43
CA GLU A 212 -11.73 11.72 3.04
C GLU A 212 -10.52 11.45 2.13
N SER A 213 -10.76 10.74 1.04
CA SER A 213 -9.74 10.51 0.02
C SER A 213 -9.55 11.74 -0.85
N SER A 214 -8.41 11.84 -1.51
CA SER A 214 -8.12 12.87 -2.49
C SER A 214 -7.31 12.27 -3.63
N ASP A 215 -7.53 12.77 -4.83
CA ASP A 215 -6.76 12.32 -5.99
C ASP A 215 -5.32 12.82 -5.93
N ASN A 216 -4.44 12.12 -6.64
CA ASN A 216 -3.09 12.62 -6.91
C ASN A 216 -3.17 13.88 -7.77
N LEU A 217 -2.35 14.89 -7.48
CA LEU A 217 -2.27 16.11 -8.32
C LEU A 217 -1.83 15.79 -9.76
N SER A 218 -1.16 14.66 -9.98
CA SER A 218 -0.76 14.17 -11.31
C SER A 218 -1.81 13.28 -12.00
N ALA A 219 -2.99 13.06 -11.42
CA ALA A 219 -3.98 12.11 -11.92
C ALA A 219 -4.53 12.46 -13.31
N SER A 220 -4.61 13.75 -13.64
CA SER A 220 -5.16 14.27 -14.89
C SER A 220 -4.15 14.36 -16.03
N LEU A 221 -2.86 14.05 -15.79
CA LEU A 221 -1.80 14.16 -16.79
C LEU A 221 -1.93 13.01 -17.80
N ASN A 222 -2.14 13.34 -19.07
CA ASN A 222 -2.43 12.36 -20.11
C ASN A 222 -1.27 12.17 -21.10
N ASN A 223 -0.37 13.13 -21.18
CA ASN A 223 0.75 13.12 -22.11
C ASN A 223 2.00 13.79 -21.52
N MET A 224 3.12 13.72 -22.23
CA MET A 224 4.40 14.26 -21.77
C MET A 224 4.41 15.79 -21.71
N ASP A 225 3.69 16.48 -22.59
CA ASP A 225 3.65 17.95 -22.61
C ASP A 225 2.91 18.48 -21.38
N ASP A 226 1.78 17.85 -21.01
CA ASP A 226 1.06 18.11 -19.76
C ASP A 226 2.01 17.95 -18.56
N PHE A 227 2.80 16.86 -18.56
CA PHE A 227 3.76 16.59 -17.49
C PHE A 227 4.90 17.62 -17.44
N LYS A 228 5.46 18.02 -18.59
CA LYS A 228 6.51 19.05 -18.68
C LYS A 228 6.01 20.39 -18.13
N LEU A 229 4.77 20.78 -18.46
CA LEU A 229 4.14 21.98 -17.91
C LEU A 229 3.93 21.86 -16.40
N PHE A 230 3.32 20.77 -15.96
CA PHE A 230 3.07 20.46 -14.55
C PHE A 230 4.36 20.48 -13.72
N TYR A 231 5.44 19.87 -14.22
CA TYR A 231 6.74 19.86 -13.56
C TYR A 231 7.33 21.26 -13.44
N LYS A 232 7.20 22.09 -14.48
CA LYS A 232 7.69 23.47 -14.46
C LYS A 232 6.94 24.32 -13.42
N GLU A 233 5.62 24.18 -13.34
CA GLU A 233 4.79 24.90 -12.37
C GLU A 233 5.06 24.49 -10.92
N ASN A 234 5.43 23.22 -10.70
CA ASN A 234 5.67 22.62 -9.38
C ASN A 234 7.15 22.33 -9.11
N PHE A 235 8.06 23.00 -9.81
CA PHE A 235 9.48 22.64 -9.87
C PHE A 235 10.15 22.53 -8.49
N HIS A 236 9.84 23.47 -7.58
CA HIS A 236 10.45 23.50 -6.25
C HIS A 236 10.05 22.27 -5.42
N GLU A 237 8.76 21.90 -5.44
CA GLU A 237 8.23 20.76 -4.68
C GLU A 237 8.62 19.41 -5.31
N LEU A 238 8.79 19.38 -6.63
CA LEU A 238 9.19 18.20 -7.38
C LEU A 238 10.71 18.07 -7.58
N SER A 239 11.50 18.98 -7.00
CA SER A 239 12.95 19.03 -7.19
C SER A 239 13.66 17.75 -6.71
N GLU A 240 13.11 17.07 -5.70
CA GLU A 240 13.61 15.77 -5.23
C GLU A 240 13.51 14.67 -6.29
N TRP A 241 12.53 14.79 -7.20
CA TRP A 241 12.30 13.84 -8.29
C TRP A 241 13.09 14.18 -9.55
N ARG A 242 13.83 15.29 -9.55
CA ARG A 242 14.57 15.80 -10.72
C ARG A 242 15.41 14.73 -11.41
N LYS A 243 16.12 13.91 -10.65
CA LYS A 243 16.96 12.82 -11.19
C LYS A 243 16.17 11.82 -12.05
N PHE A 244 14.90 11.59 -11.73
CA PHE A 244 14.03 10.72 -12.49
C PHE A 244 13.49 11.42 -13.72
N PHE A 245 13.05 12.67 -13.56
CA PHE A 245 12.37 13.37 -14.63
C PHE A 245 13.34 13.81 -15.73
N GLU A 246 14.58 14.12 -15.38
CA GLU A 246 15.62 14.41 -16.38
C GLU A 246 15.86 13.25 -17.36
N THR A 247 15.57 11.98 -16.99
CA THR A 247 15.78 10.85 -17.91
C THR A 247 14.75 10.78 -19.05
N TYR A 248 13.64 11.51 -18.97
CA TYR A 248 12.62 11.50 -20.03
C TYR A 248 12.03 12.89 -20.35
N ILE A 249 12.47 13.95 -19.68
CA ILE A 249 12.20 15.35 -20.06
C ILE A 249 13.23 15.86 -21.07
N THR A 250 14.46 15.34 -21.06
CA THR A 250 15.58 15.81 -21.91
C THR A 250 15.64 15.18 -23.31
N GLU A 251 14.68 14.33 -23.64
CA GLU A 251 14.34 13.92 -25.01
C GLU A 251 13.20 14.79 -25.59
#